data_AF-A0A443RZI1-F1
#
_entry.id   AF-A0A443RZI1-F1
#
_cell.length_a   1.000
_cell.length_b   1.000
_cell.length_c   1.000
_cell.angle_alpha   90.00
_cell.angle_beta   90.00
_cell.angle_gamma   90.00
#
_symmetry.space_group_name_H-M   'P 1'
#
loop_
_entity.id
_entity.type
_entity.pdbx_description
1 polymer ?
#
loop_
_entity_poly.entity_id
_entity_poly.type
_entity_poly.pdbx_seq_one_letter_code
_entity_poly.pdbx_strand_id
1 'polypeptide(L)'
;NKIAFLPFAYIIDLWRWDVYSGNITPENYNRKWWEYRLKYQGLSPPVTRSEDDFDIGAKYHIASNTPYISYIVATFQQFQFHESLCKVANQPLLHECSIAGNKDAGYHLKKVLSYGSSIPWP
;
A
#
# COMPACT_ATOMS: atom_id res chain seq x y z
N ASN A 1 1.91 11.03 -7.51
CA ASN A 1 0.62 10.33 -7.72
C ASN A 1 0.44 9.24 -6.66
N LYS A 2 -0.13 9.58 -5.48
CA LYS A 2 -0.33 8.64 -4.34
C LYS A 2 -1.72 8.01 -4.33
N ILE A 3 -2.72 8.72 -4.87
CA ILE A 3 -4.12 8.30 -4.84
C ILE A 3 -4.39 7.14 -5.80
N ALA A 4 -3.92 7.21 -7.05
CA ALA A 4 -4.15 6.15 -8.04
C ALA A 4 -3.56 4.78 -7.64
N PHE A 5 -2.57 4.78 -6.75
CA PHE A 5 -1.91 3.58 -6.26
C PHE A 5 -2.73 2.85 -5.18
N LEU A 6 -3.51 3.56 -4.36
CA LEU A 6 -4.19 2.98 -3.20
C LEU A 6 -5.10 1.79 -3.56
N PRO A 7 -5.95 1.86 -4.60
CA PRO A 7 -6.82 0.73 -4.93
C PRO A 7 -6.02 -0.47 -5.44
N PHE A 8 -4.92 -0.25 -6.18
CA PHE A 8 -4.04 -1.34 -6.60
C PHE A 8 -3.37 -2.04 -5.42
N ALA A 9 -2.85 -1.25 -4.47
CA ALA A 9 -2.20 -1.79 -3.30
C ALA A 9 -3.16 -2.58 -2.40
N TYR A 10 -4.43 -2.15 -2.34
CA TYR A 10 -5.49 -2.82 -1.61
C TYR A 10 -5.84 -4.19 -2.20
N ILE A 11 -6.08 -4.25 -3.51
CA ILE A 11 -6.60 -5.48 -4.11
C ILE A 11 -5.59 -6.64 -4.15
N ILE A 12 -4.29 -6.36 -4.09
CA ILE A 12 -3.26 -7.43 -4.12
C ILE A 12 -3.41 -8.35 -2.91
N ASP A 13 -3.38 -7.80 -1.70
CA ASP A 13 -3.50 -8.61 -0.49
C ASP A 13 -4.96 -9.02 -0.23
N LEU A 14 -5.97 -8.24 -0.65
CA LEU A 14 -7.36 -8.69 -0.62
C LEU A 14 -7.55 -9.98 -1.43
N TRP A 15 -7.03 -10.03 -2.67
CA TRP A 15 -7.08 -11.24 -3.49
C TRP A 15 -6.36 -12.41 -2.82
N ARG A 16 -5.17 -12.19 -2.24
CA ARG A 16 -4.44 -13.24 -1.52
C ARG A 16 -5.18 -13.75 -0.30
N TRP A 17 -5.77 -12.86 0.49
CA TRP A 17 -6.55 -13.25 1.67
C TRP A 17 -7.77 -14.07 1.27
N ASP A 18 -8.44 -13.71 0.17
CA ASP A 18 -9.56 -14.50 -0.35
C ASP A 18 -9.13 -15.85 -0.93
N VAL A 19 -7.91 -15.97 -1.47
CA VAL A 19 -7.31 -17.27 -1.80
C VAL A 19 -7.06 -18.09 -0.54
N TYR A 20 -6.44 -17.49 0.49
CA TYR A 20 -6.11 -18.18 1.74
C TYR A 20 -7.35 -18.61 2.54
N SER A 21 -8.45 -17.86 2.45
CA SER A 21 -9.73 -18.20 3.08
C SER A 21 -10.55 -19.21 2.28
N GLY A 22 -10.15 -19.54 1.04
CA GLY A 22 -10.88 -20.44 0.15
C GLY A 22 -12.03 -19.80 -0.64
N ASN A 23 -12.23 -18.47 -0.54
CA ASN A 23 -13.21 -17.74 -1.33
C ASN A 23 -12.84 -17.68 -2.83
N ILE A 24 -11.54 -17.69 -3.12
CA ILE A 24 -10.97 -17.75 -4.46
C ILE A 24 -10.24 -19.10 -4.58
N THR A 25 -10.58 -19.87 -5.60
CA THR A 25 -10.05 -21.21 -5.86
C THR A 25 -9.26 -21.21 -7.18
N PRO A 26 -8.38 -22.20 -7.42
CA PRO A 26 -7.60 -22.25 -8.67
C PRO A 26 -8.44 -22.11 -9.95
N GLU A 27 -9.69 -22.59 -9.94
CA GLU A 27 -10.62 -22.51 -11.07
C GLU A 27 -11.17 -21.09 -11.33
N ASN A 28 -10.82 -20.11 -10.50
CA ASN A 28 -11.28 -18.73 -10.65
C ASN A 28 -10.24 -17.66 -10.29
N TYR A 29 -8.96 -18.03 -10.17
CA TYR A 29 -7.87 -17.12 -9.81
C TYR A 29 -7.85 -15.86 -10.67
N ASN A 30 -7.85 -16.03 -11.99
CA ASN A 30 -7.62 -14.93 -12.91
C ASN A 30 -8.88 -14.09 -13.13
N ARG A 31 -10.04 -14.73 -13.24
CA ARG A 31 -11.32 -14.02 -13.29
C ARG A 31 -11.52 -13.16 -12.03
N LYS A 32 -11.29 -13.71 -10.84
CA LYS A 32 -11.45 -12.96 -9.58
C LYS A 32 -10.46 -11.80 -9.47
N TRP A 33 -9.24 -11.98 -9.95
CA TRP A 33 -8.28 -10.89 -10.07
C TRP A 33 -8.82 -9.75 -10.95
N TRP A 34 -9.34 -10.05 -12.14
CA TRP A 34 -9.90 -9.03 -13.03
C TRP A 34 -11.22 -8.41 -12.53
N GLU A 35 -12.05 -9.18 -11.82
CA GLU A 35 -13.21 -8.63 -11.09
C GLU A 35 -12.78 -7.56 -10.09
N TYR A 36 -11.68 -7.77 -9.34
CA TYR A 36 -11.14 -6.79 -8.40
C TYR A 36 -10.51 -5.60 -9.09
N ARG A 37 -9.75 -5.82 -10.17
CA ARG A 37 -9.20 -4.76 -11.02
C ARG A 37 -10.29 -3.83 -11.55
N LEU A 38 -11.39 -4.41 -12.05
CA LEU A 38 -12.51 -3.62 -12.55
C LEU A 38 -13.21 -2.88 -11.42
N LYS A 39 -13.56 -3.57 -10.33
CA LYS A 39 -14.32 -3.00 -9.22
C LYS A 39 -13.59 -1.86 -8.51
N TYR A 40 -12.30 -2.03 -8.21
CA TYR A 40 -11.55 -1.09 -7.37
C TYR A 40 -10.71 -0.09 -8.18
N GLN A 41 -10.26 -0.45 -9.38
CA GLN A 41 -9.45 0.45 -10.22
C GLN A 41 -10.18 0.96 -11.47
N GLY A 42 -11.32 0.38 -11.85
CA GLY A 42 -12.00 0.71 -13.11
C GLY A 42 -11.22 0.22 -14.34
N LEU A 43 -10.39 -0.81 -14.21
CA LEU A 43 -9.54 -1.31 -15.28
C LEU A 43 -9.98 -2.71 -15.75
N SER A 44 -10.05 -2.89 -17.07
CA SER A 44 -10.30 -4.17 -17.74
C SER A 44 -9.04 -4.66 -18.47
N PRO A 45 -8.94 -5.96 -18.77
CA PRO A 45 -7.85 -6.46 -19.60
C PRO A 45 -8.04 -5.94 -21.05
N PRO A 46 -6.95 -5.63 -21.77
CA PRO A 46 -7.03 -5.19 -23.17
C PRO A 46 -7.30 -6.32 -24.16
N VAL A 47 -7.16 -7.58 -23.72
CA VAL A 47 -7.41 -8.80 -24.49
C VAL A 47 -8.18 -9.79 -23.64
N THR A 48 -8.85 -10.75 -24.28
CA THR A 48 -9.52 -11.85 -23.57
C THR A 48 -8.52 -12.61 -22.70
N ARG A 49 -8.88 -12.87 -21.45
CA ARG A 49 -8.11 -13.69 -20.50
C ARG A 49 -8.93 -14.93 -20.12
N SER A 50 -8.25 -15.98 -19.70
CA SER A 50 -8.85 -17.23 -19.23
C SER A 50 -8.23 -17.64 -17.89
N GLU A 51 -8.62 -18.80 -17.36
CA GLU A 51 -7.97 -19.38 -16.18
C GLU A 51 -6.68 -20.16 -16.52
N ASP A 52 -6.34 -20.31 -17.80
CA ASP A 52 -4.99 -20.75 -18.23
C ASP A 52 -3.95 -19.63 -18.02
N ASP A 53 -4.42 -18.40 -17.79
CA ASP A 53 -3.60 -17.25 -17.43
C ASP A 53 -3.49 -17.09 -15.90
N PHE A 54 -2.41 -16.46 -15.44
CA PHE A 54 -2.24 -16.10 -14.03
C PHE A 54 -1.67 -14.67 -13.89
N ASP A 55 -2.48 -13.66 -14.23
CA ASP A 55 -2.01 -12.27 -14.36
C ASP A 55 -1.48 -11.67 -13.08
N ILE A 56 -2.12 -11.96 -11.94
CA ILE A 56 -1.64 -11.46 -10.66
C ILE A 56 -0.25 -12.04 -10.34
N GLY A 57 0.07 -13.24 -10.83
CA GLY A 57 1.38 -13.86 -10.72
C GLY A 57 2.50 -13.10 -11.44
N ALA A 58 2.16 -12.27 -12.44
CA ALA A 58 3.14 -11.40 -13.10
C ALA A 58 3.59 -10.22 -12.22
N LYS A 59 2.95 -10.01 -11.05
CA LYS A 59 3.41 -9.04 -10.06
C LYS A 59 4.43 -9.69 -9.12
N TYR A 60 5.65 -9.16 -9.12
CA TYR A 60 6.79 -9.61 -8.30
C TYR A 60 6.40 -10.09 -6.90
N HIS A 61 5.65 -9.27 -6.14
CA HIS A 61 5.28 -9.55 -4.75
C HIS A 61 4.41 -10.81 -4.56
N ILE A 62 3.62 -11.19 -5.56
CA ILE A 62 2.90 -12.47 -5.55
C ILE A 62 3.89 -13.62 -5.69
N ALA A 63 4.74 -13.58 -6.73
CA ALA A 63 5.72 -14.62 -7.00
C ALA A 63 6.77 -14.77 -5.89
N SER A 64 7.17 -13.67 -5.26
CA SER A 64 8.13 -13.65 -4.14
C SER A 64 7.49 -13.83 -2.77
N ASN A 65 6.17 -14.12 -2.70
CA ASN A 65 5.40 -14.27 -1.48
C ASN A 65 5.57 -13.10 -0.48
N THR A 66 5.76 -11.89 -0.97
CA THR A 66 5.98 -10.69 -0.14
C THR A 66 4.66 -9.98 0.12
N PRO A 67 4.24 -9.75 1.39
CA PRO A 67 3.00 -9.01 1.70
C PRO A 67 2.96 -7.61 1.09
N TYR A 68 1.78 -7.16 0.63
CA TYR A 68 1.60 -5.89 -0.06
C TYR A 68 0.87 -4.82 0.79
N ILE A 69 0.18 -5.22 1.86
CA ILE A 69 -0.58 -4.33 2.73
C ILE A 69 0.28 -3.24 3.38
N SER A 70 1.57 -3.52 3.58
CA SER A 70 2.57 -2.59 4.09
C SER A 70 2.63 -1.30 3.28
N TYR A 71 2.40 -1.35 1.96
CA TYR A 71 2.39 -0.16 1.10
C TYR A 71 1.21 0.78 1.38
N ILE A 72 0.03 0.25 1.72
CA ILE A 72 -1.14 1.06 2.09
C ILE A 72 -0.90 1.73 3.43
N VAL A 73 -0.51 0.93 4.42
CA VAL A 73 -0.22 1.40 5.78
C VAL A 73 0.86 2.48 5.74
N ALA A 74 1.96 2.23 5.01
CA ALA A 74 3.03 3.20 4.83
C ALA A 74 2.56 4.48 4.13
N THR A 75 1.59 4.40 3.20
CA THR A 75 1.04 5.60 2.54
C THR A 75 0.28 6.46 3.55
N PHE A 76 -0.57 5.88 4.39
CA PHE A 76 -1.27 6.65 5.44
C PHE A 76 -0.30 7.21 6.49
N GLN A 77 0.61 6.38 7.00
CA GLN A 77 1.61 6.80 7.99
C GLN A 77 2.54 7.88 7.44
N GLN A 78 2.90 7.83 6.16
CA GLN A 78 3.69 8.86 5.50
C GLN A 78 3.03 10.24 5.66
N PHE A 79 1.72 10.36 5.43
CA PHE A 79 1.02 11.63 5.57
C PHE A 79 0.81 12.03 7.04
N GLN A 80 0.56 11.07 7.94
CA GLN A 80 0.46 11.34 9.38
C GLN A 80 1.78 11.90 9.94
N PHE A 81 2.91 11.26 9.62
CA PHE A 81 4.23 11.74 10.02
C PHE A 81 4.56 13.08 9.38
N HIS A 82 4.31 13.24 8.08
CA HIS A 82 4.56 14.50 7.39
C HIS A 82 3.76 15.64 8.02
N GLU A 83 2.46 15.44 8.27
CA GLU A 83 1.62 16.43 8.93
C GLU A 83 2.12 16.81 10.32
N SER A 84 2.42 15.83 11.18
CA SER A 84 2.94 16.09 12.53
C SER A 84 4.28 16.83 12.52
N LEU A 85 5.20 16.45 11.64
CA LEU A 85 6.51 17.10 11.55
C LEU A 85 6.42 18.51 10.95
N CYS A 86 5.51 18.73 10.00
CA CYS A 86 5.24 20.06 9.44
C CYS A 86 4.63 21.02 10.46
N LYS A 87 3.77 20.52 11.36
CA LYS A 87 3.27 21.29 12.51
C LYS A 87 4.41 21.72 13.43
N VAL A 88 5.34 20.81 13.76
CA VAL A 88 6.55 21.14 14.54
C VAL A 88 7.43 22.17 13.80
N ALA A 89 7.52 22.07 12.48
CA ALA A 89 8.28 23.00 11.66
C ALA A 89 7.59 24.35 11.41
N ASN A 90 6.41 24.58 11.97
CA ASN A 90 5.57 25.77 11.75
C ASN A 90 5.25 26.03 10.26
N GLN A 91 5.08 24.96 9.48
CA GLN A 91 4.77 25.00 8.05
C GLN A 91 3.44 24.28 7.77
N PRO A 92 2.29 24.94 7.96
CA PRO A 92 0.97 24.28 7.92
C PRO A 92 0.52 23.86 6.51
N LEU A 93 1.10 24.43 5.44
CA LEU A 93 0.78 24.05 4.07
C LEU A 93 1.49 22.75 3.68
N LEU A 94 0.83 21.62 3.92
CA LEU A 94 1.45 20.28 3.89
C LEU A 94 2.18 19.93 2.59
N HIS A 95 1.65 20.29 1.44
CA HIS A 95 2.24 19.90 0.16
C HIS A 95 3.48 20.74 -0.22
N GLU A 96 3.71 21.87 0.44
CA GLU A 96 4.90 22.73 0.25
C GLU A 96 5.89 22.60 1.42
N CYS A 97 5.45 22.03 2.54
CA CYS A 97 6.25 21.90 3.74
C CYS A 97 7.57 21.14 3.50
N SER A 98 8.66 21.70 4.03
CA SER A 98 9.99 21.10 4.10
C SER A 98 10.51 21.11 5.53
N ILE A 99 10.87 19.93 6.04
CA ILE A 99 11.46 19.77 7.38
C ILE A 99 12.99 19.91 7.37
N ALA A 100 13.60 20.25 6.22
CA ALA A 100 15.05 20.40 6.10
C ALA A 100 15.58 21.47 7.05
N GLY A 101 16.65 21.15 7.78
CA GLY A 101 17.27 22.06 8.75
C GLY A 101 16.49 22.25 10.06
N ASN A 102 15.29 21.69 10.20
CA ASN A 102 14.50 21.80 11.44
C ASN A 102 14.93 20.72 12.45
N LYS A 103 15.65 21.14 13.50
CA LYS A 103 16.18 20.23 14.53
C LYS A 103 15.09 19.58 15.39
N ASP A 104 13.98 20.30 15.64
CA ASP A 104 12.89 19.80 16.48
C ASP A 104 12.12 18.67 15.78
N ALA A 105 11.80 18.87 14.50
CA ALA A 105 11.23 17.82 13.65
C ALA A 105 12.17 16.60 13.57
N GLY A 106 13.48 16.84 13.40
CA GLY A 106 14.50 15.78 13.42
C GLY A 106 14.56 15.01 14.74
N TYR A 107 14.42 15.70 15.88
CA TYR A 107 14.38 15.07 17.20
C TYR A 107 13.19 14.12 17.34
N HIS A 108 11.98 14.57 16.97
CA HIS A 108 10.78 13.73 17.02
C HIS A 108 10.88 12.52 16.09
N LEU A 109 11.35 12.71 14.86
CA LEU A 109 11.53 11.62 13.90
C LEU A 109 12.56 10.60 14.42
N LYS A 110 13.72 11.07 14.93
CA LYS A 110 14.75 10.19 15.52
C LYS A 110 14.20 9.38 16.69
N LYS A 111 13.40 9.99 17.55
CA LYS A 111 12.81 9.31 18.72
C LYS A 111 11.94 8.13 18.26
N VAL A 112 11.01 8.35 17.32
CA VAL A 112 10.16 7.27 16.78
C VAL A 112 11.00 6.16 16.15
N LEU A 113 11.97 6.52 15.29
CA LEU A 113 12.85 5.55 14.64
C LEU A 113 13.72 4.76 15.62
N SER A 114 14.10 5.35 16.76
CA SER A 114 14.95 4.70 17.76
C SER A 114 14.27 3.53 18.48
N TYR A 115 12.93 3.49 18.51
CA TYR A 115 12.22 2.39 19.13
C TYR A 115 12.29 1.10 18.32
N GLY A 116 12.49 1.17 17.00
CA GLY A 116 12.39 0.00 16.13
C GLY A 116 11.08 -0.75 16.36
N SER A 117 11.17 -2.03 16.73
CA SER A 117 10.02 -2.87 17.10
C SER A 117 9.95 -3.17 18.61
N SER A 118 10.59 -2.36 19.46
CA SER A 118 10.65 -2.60 20.91
C SER A 118 9.36 -2.24 21.66
N ILE A 119 8.49 -1.45 21.03
CA ILE A 119 7.18 -1.06 21.56
C ILE A 119 6.09 -1.34 20.52
N PRO A 120 4.82 -1.52 20.94
CA PRO A 120 3.69 -1.60 20.02
C PRO A 120 3.63 -0.35 19.11
N TRP A 121 3.23 -0.56 17.86
CA TRP A 121 3.10 0.50 16.87
C TRP A 121 1.88 1.44 17.05
N PRO A 122 0.74 1.04 17.67
CA PRO A 122 -0.38 1.93 17.94
C PRO A 122 -0.09 2.96 19.05
#